data_AF-A0A329TA28-F1
#
_entry.id   AF-A0A329TA28-F1
#
_cell.length_a   1.000
_cell.length_b   1.000
_cell.length_c   1.000
_cell.angle_alpha   90.00
_cell.angle_beta   90.00
_cell.angle_gamma   90.00
#
_symmetry.space_group_name_H-M   'P 1'
#
loop_
_entity.id
_entity.type
_entity.pdbx_description
1 polymer ?
#
loop_
_entity_poly.entity_id
_entity_poly.type
_entity_poly.pdbx_seq_one_letter_code
_entity_poly.pdbx_strand_id
1 'polypeptide(L)'
;MNTAAEEYAVLGSSTVVDYPRSRVQPEDDTVDYSDLLVRVRDHAYPQLKDELRLEDRTDIASQSTKRTIFFGSNHPDHPKPLKYTMDPQIEEEGLVHYKLDLWQAESEQDTVLREFLRDQAEQLDGYSLTENYASGMSVVERELEVGVGDVEIVALAQELVDLVTIVHSAAVEEFRDHDAF
;
A
#
# COMPACT_ATOMS: atom_id res chain seq x y z
N MET A 1 -53.56 32.84 43.84
CA MET A 1 -52.62 31.70 44.02
C MET A 1 -53.39 30.44 43.68
N ASN A 2 -53.15 29.91 42.48
CA ASN A 2 -53.61 28.60 42.03
C ASN A 2 -52.72 28.17 40.84
N THR A 3 -52.53 26.87 40.78
CA THR A 3 -51.56 26.05 40.05
C THR A 3 -51.72 26.04 38.52
N ALA A 4 -50.61 25.95 37.80
CA ALA A 4 -50.51 25.18 36.56
C ALA A 4 -49.03 24.79 36.36
N ALA A 5 -48.80 23.48 36.26
CA ALA A 5 -47.51 22.86 36.00
C ALA A 5 -47.09 23.07 34.55
N GLU A 6 -45.82 23.35 34.32
CA GLU A 6 -45.16 23.04 33.04
C GLU A 6 -43.80 22.43 33.34
N GLU A 7 -43.79 21.10 33.37
CA GLU A 7 -42.62 20.27 33.15
C GLU A 7 -42.16 20.47 31.69
N TYR A 8 -40.97 21.03 31.49
CA TYR A 8 -40.29 20.91 30.20
C TYR A 8 -39.25 19.79 30.30
N ALA A 9 -39.75 18.56 30.20
CA ALA A 9 -38.95 17.42 29.79
C ALA A 9 -38.64 17.57 28.29
N VAL A 10 -37.45 18.06 27.94
CA VAL A 10 -36.93 17.95 26.58
C VAL A 10 -36.14 16.66 26.46
N LEU A 11 -36.87 15.61 26.08
CA LEU A 11 -36.35 14.40 25.46
C LEU A 11 -35.81 14.75 24.07
N GLY A 12 -34.50 14.91 23.95
CA GLY A 12 -33.79 14.86 22.66
C GLY A 12 -33.27 13.46 22.41
N SER A 13 -34.11 12.58 21.85
CA SER A 13 -33.73 11.25 21.39
C SER A 13 -33.20 11.30 19.96
N SER A 14 -32.11 10.55 19.73
CA SER A 14 -31.62 10.02 18.44
C SER A 14 -31.14 11.04 17.40
N THR A 15 -30.01 10.82 16.72
CA THR A 15 -29.55 9.55 16.17
C THR A 15 -28.02 9.45 16.22
N VAL A 16 -27.49 8.41 16.86
CA VAL A 16 -26.17 7.87 16.47
C VAL A 16 -26.39 7.27 15.08
N VAL A 17 -25.74 7.83 14.08
CA VAL A 17 -25.74 7.27 12.73
C VAL A 17 -24.82 6.07 12.77
N ASP A 18 -25.38 4.93 13.16
CA ASP A 18 -24.76 3.62 12.99
C ASP A 18 -24.85 3.33 11.47
N TYR A 19 -23.78 3.64 10.73
CA TYR A 19 -23.67 3.16 9.37
C TYR A 19 -23.41 1.66 9.47
N PRO A 20 -24.33 0.77 9.08
CA PRO A 20 -23.92 -0.58 8.74
C PRO A 20 -22.88 -0.42 7.64
N ARG A 21 -21.62 -0.74 7.94
CA ARG A 21 -20.55 -0.96 6.95
C ARG A 21 -20.89 -2.20 6.13
N SER A 22 -22.02 -2.18 5.44
CA SER A 22 -22.15 -2.91 4.19
C SER A 22 -21.15 -2.27 3.26
N ARG A 23 -20.04 -2.96 3.02
CA ARG A 23 -19.16 -2.72 1.87
C ARG A 23 -20.05 -2.69 0.63
N VAL A 24 -20.49 -1.50 0.24
CA VAL A 24 -20.78 -1.22 -1.15
C VAL A 24 -19.38 -1.13 -1.75
N GLN A 25 -18.91 -2.22 -2.37
CA GLN A 25 -17.87 -2.09 -3.38
C GLN A 25 -18.46 -1.16 -4.44
N PRO A 26 -17.93 0.06 -4.64
CA PRO A 26 -18.32 0.81 -5.82
C PRO A 26 -17.98 -0.07 -7.03
N GLU A 27 -19.01 -0.45 -7.78
CA GLU A 27 -18.86 -0.98 -9.12
C GLU A 27 -18.42 0.18 -10.02
N ASP A 28 -17.13 0.53 -10.02
CA ASP A 28 -16.58 1.43 -11.04
C ASP A 28 -15.08 1.16 -11.26
N ASP A 29 -14.81 0.13 -12.07
CA ASP A 29 -13.50 -0.24 -12.62
C ASP A 29 -13.09 0.72 -13.78
N THR A 30 -13.47 2.00 -13.72
CA THR A 30 -13.51 2.91 -14.89
C THR A 30 -12.34 3.87 -15.01
N VAL A 31 -11.57 4.12 -13.94
CA VAL A 31 -10.47 5.10 -13.96
C VAL A 31 -9.19 4.45 -14.49
N ASP A 32 -8.67 4.94 -15.61
CA ASP A 32 -7.43 4.43 -16.20
C ASP A 32 -6.19 5.16 -15.63
N TYR A 33 -5.44 4.45 -14.77
CA TYR A 33 -4.18 4.95 -14.21
C TYR A 33 -2.94 4.56 -15.04
N SER A 34 -3.08 3.89 -16.18
CA SER A 34 -1.93 3.33 -16.93
C SER A 34 -0.86 4.38 -17.27
N ASP A 35 -1.25 5.58 -17.70
CA ASP A 35 -0.33 6.69 -17.98
C ASP A 35 0.38 7.20 -16.71
N LEU A 36 -0.34 7.30 -15.59
CA LEU A 36 0.23 7.67 -14.29
C LEU A 36 1.31 6.66 -13.89
N LEU A 37 0.98 5.37 -13.91
CA LEU A 37 1.89 4.30 -13.52
C LEU A 37 3.14 4.25 -14.41
N VAL A 38 2.98 4.42 -15.73
CA VAL A 38 4.10 4.49 -16.67
C VAL A 38 5.04 5.65 -16.36
N ARG A 39 4.49 6.82 -16.02
CA ARG A 39 5.30 8.01 -15.70
C ARG A 39 6.01 7.87 -14.35
N VAL A 40 5.34 7.33 -13.34
CA VAL A 40 5.95 7.02 -12.04
C VAL A 40 7.09 6.03 -12.21
N ARG A 41 6.83 4.92 -12.92
CA ARG A 41 7.84 3.91 -13.28
C ARG A 41 9.05 4.51 -13.98
N ASP A 42 8.82 5.33 -15.02
CA ASP A 42 9.92 5.93 -15.80
C ASP A 42 10.80 6.86 -14.94
N HIS A 43 10.25 7.44 -13.87
CA HIS A 43 10.99 8.26 -12.93
C HIS A 43 11.71 7.43 -11.84
N ALA A 44 11.08 6.37 -11.34
CA ALA A 44 11.65 5.49 -10.32
C ALA A 44 12.74 4.55 -10.90
N TYR A 45 12.55 4.03 -12.11
CA TYR A 45 13.40 2.99 -12.70
C TYR A 45 14.90 3.33 -12.72
N PRO A 46 15.37 4.52 -13.14
CA PRO A 46 16.80 4.84 -13.14
C PRO A 46 17.46 4.75 -11.77
N GLN A 47 16.68 4.93 -10.70
CA GLN A 47 17.14 4.89 -9.31
C GLN A 47 17.14 3.46 -8.76
N LEU A 48 16.17 2.65 -9.16
CA LEU A 48 15.98 1.30 -8.63
C LEU A 48 16.68 0.19 -9.44
N LYS A 49 16.96 0.42 -10.73
CA LYS A 49 17.40 -0.64 -11.64
C LYS A 49 18.65 -1.40 -11.17
N ASP A 50 19.63 -0.70 -10.62
CA ASP A 50 20.94 -1.29 -10.29
C ASP A 50 20.87 -2.04 -8.96
N GLU A 51 20.17 -1.45 -7.98
CA GLU A 51 19.91 -2.04 -6.67
C GLU A 51 19.07 -3.33 -6.81
N LEU A 52 17.97 -3.27 -7.57
CA LEU A 52 17.07 -4.40 -7.76
C LEU A 52 17.49 -5.36 -8.87
N ARG A 53 18.58 -5.09 -9.59
CA ARG A 53 19.05 -5.83 -10.77
C ARG A 53 17.98 -6.00 -11.86
N LEU A 54 17.22 -4.94 -12.14
CA LEU A 54 16.21 -4.93 -13.19
C LEU A 54 16.86 -4.71 -14.55
N GLU A 55 16.43 -5.48 -15.54
CA GLU A 55 16.99 -5.39 -16.90
C GLU A 55 16.21 -4.36 -17.72
N ASP A 56 14.89 -4.28 -17.52
CA ASP A 56 14.01 -3.35 -18.22
C ASP A 56 13.07 -2.66 -17.24
N ARG A 57 12.66 -1.42 -17.55
CA ARG A 57 11.64 -0.69 -16.80
C ARG A 57 10.32 -1.46 -16.71
N THR A 58 10.01 -2.31 -17.69
CA THR A 58 8.81 -3.16 -17.66
C THR A 58 8.81 -4.18 -16.52
N ASP A 59 9.97 -4.43 -15.90
CA ASP A 59 10.08 -5.26 -14.70
C ASP A 59 9.39 -4.60 -13.50
N ILE A 60 9.28 -3.27 -13.46
CA ILE A 60 8.50 -2.52 -12.47
C ILE A 60 7.02 -2.47 -12.88
N ALA A 61 6.74 -2.03 -14.11
CA ALA A 61 5.40 -2.03 -14.67
C ALA A 61 5.41 -1.99 -16.20
N SER A 62 4.60 -2.84 -16.83
CA SER A 62 4.38 -2.80 -18.28
C SER A 62 3.31 -1.78 -18.67
N GLN A 63 3.34 -1.32 -19.92
CA GLN A 63 2.16 -0.66 -20.51
C GLN A 63 1.02 -1.68 -20.53
N SER A 64 0.05 -1.51 -19.64
CA SER A 64 -1.06 -2.43 -19.46
C SER A 64 -2.24 -1.69 -18.85
N THR A 65 -3.44 -2.27 -18.93
CA THR A 65 -4.63 -1.77 -18.23
C THR A 65 -4.59 -2.07 -16.72
N LYS A 66 -3.41 -2.40 -16.17
CA LYS A 66 -3.26 -2.63 -14.74
C LYS A 66 -3.43 -1.30 -14.02
N ARG A 67 -4.13 -1.36 -12.89
CA ARG A 67 -4.38 -0.21 -12.02
C ARG A 67 -3.27 0.01 -11.00
N THR A 68 -2.32 -0.92 -10.88
CA THR A 68 -1.26 -0.90 -9.88
C THR A 68 0.12 -1.19 -10.47
N ILE A 69 1.15 -0.63 -9.84
CA ILE A 69 2.53 -1.13 -9.94
C ILE A 69 2.65 -2.29 -8.94
N PHE A 70 3.22 -3.42 -9.37
CA PHE A 70 3.45 -4.59 -8.54
C PHE A 70 4.68 -5.33 -9.06
N PHE A 71 5.77 -5.32 -8.31
CA PHE A 71 7.06 -5.87 -8.74
C PHE A 71 7.90 -6.33 -7.56
N GLY A 72 8.99 -7.05 -7.85
CA GLY A 72 9.98 -7.45 -6.85
C GLY A 72 11.39 -7.26 -7.38
N SER A 73 12.37 -7.64 -6.57
CA SER A 73 13.78 -7.61 -6.97
C SER A 73 14.17 -8.85 -7.79
N ASN A 74 15.16 -8.69 -8.67
CA ASN A 74 15.90 -9.80 -9.30
C ASN A 74 17.21 -10.10 -8.55
N HIS A 75 17.49 -9.43 -7.44
CA HIS A 75 18.65 -9.74 -6.61
C HIS A 75 18.53 -11.19 -6.08
N PRO A 76 19.57 -12.04 -6.20
CA PRO A 76 19.49 -13.46 -5.83
C PRO A 76 19.19 -13.67 -4.34
N ASP A 77 19.70 -12.78 -3.49
CA ASP A 77 19.52 -12.84 -2.04
C ASP A 77 18.23 -12.13 -1.58
N HIS A 78 17.42 -11.59 -2.50
CA HIS A 78 16.14 -10.97 -2.14
C HIS A 78 15.03 -12.03 -2.12
N PRO A 79 14.18 -12.06 -1.08
CA PRO A 79 13.12 -13.06 -0.96
C PRO A 79 12.07 -12.86 -2.05
N LYS A 80 11.99 -13.80 -2.99
CA LYS A 80 11.08 -13.73 -4.16
C LYS A 80 9.61 -13.43 -3.81
N PRO A 81 9.03 -13.90 -2.69
CA PRO A 81 7.66 -13.58 -2.35
C PRO A 81 7.42 -12.11 -1.99
N LEU A 82 8.44 -11.36 -1.56
CA LEU A 82 8.31 -9.96 -1.19
C LEU A 82 8.13 -9.09 -2.45
N LYS A 83 7.07 -8.27 -2.45
CA LYS A 83 6.69 -7.38 -3.55
C LYS A 83 6.44 -5.97 -3.06
N TYR A 84 6.75 -5.02 -3.93
CA TYR A 84 6.52 -3.59 -3.76
C TYR A 84 5.34 -3.18 -4.63
N THR A 85 4.39 -2.47 -4.03
CA THR A 85 3.14 -2.11 -4.68
C THR A 85 2.84 -0.63 -4.52
N MET A 86 2.39 -0.01 -5.62
CA MET A 86 1.74 1.30 -5.61
C MET A 86 0.36 1.15 -6.26
N ASP A 87 -0.66 1.56 -5.53
CA ASP A 87 -2.09 1.38 -5.86
C ASP A 87 -2.80 2.74 -5.77
N PRO A 88 -2.88 3.49 -6.89
CA PRO A 88 -3.59 4.76 -6.94
C PRO A 88 -5.12 4.56 -6.88
N GLN A 89 -5.75 5.33 -6.01
CA GLN A 89 -7.20 5.46 -5.83
C GLN A 89 -7.55 6.96 -5.69
N ILE A 90 -6.98 7.78 -6.59
CA ILE A 90 -6.98 9.25 -6.49
C ILE A 90 -8.35 9.83 -6.81
N GLU A 91 -8.96 9.42 -7.93
CA GLU A 91 -10.28 9.90 -8.35
C GLU A 91 -11.39 9.37 -7.42
N GLU A 92 -11.18 8.19 -6.84
CA GLU A 92 -12.15 7.50 -6.00
C GLU A 92 -12.08 7.95 -4.53
N GLU A 93 -10.87 8.00 -3.96
CA GLU A 93 -10.63 8.19 -2.52
C GLU A 93 -9.70 9.38 -2.22
N GLY A 94 -9.05 9.95 -3.24
CA GLY A 94 -8.02 10.97 -3.04
C GLY A 94 -6.73 10.39 -2.45
N LEU A 95 -6.46 9.09 -2.68
CA LEU A 95 -5.36 8.37 -2.05
C LEU A 95 -4.45 7.66 -3.06
N VAL A 96 -3.20 7.46 -2.67
CA VAL A 96 -2.29 6.48 -3.24
C VAL A 96 -1.80 5.58 -2.12
N HIS A 97 -1.98 4.27 -2.28
CA HIS A 97 -1.48 3.31 -1.31
C HIS A 97 -0.12 2.76 -1.75
N TYR A 98 0.83 2.73 -0.83
CA TYR A 98 2.12 2.08 -0.96
C TYR A 98 2.16 0.86 -0.05
N LYS A 99 2.47 -0.32 -0.59
CA LYS A 99 2.32 -1.59 0.14
C LYS A 99 3.55 -2.49 -0.02
N LEU A 100 3.86 -3.22 1.05
CA LEU A 100 4.73 -4.39 1.03
C LEU A 100 3.85 -5.63 1.06
N ASP A 101 3.84 -6.35 -0.06
CA ASP A 101 2.99 -7.51 -0.29
C ASP A 101 3.79 -8.81 -0.26
N LEU A 102 3.19 -9.87 0.26
CA LEU A 102 3.68 -11.25 0.15
C LEU A 102 2.88 -12.01 -0.91
N TRP A 103 3.58 -12.38 -1.98
CA TRP A 103 3.00 -13.07 -3.13
C TRP A 103 3.52 -14.49 -3.23
N GLN A 104 2.60 -15.47 -3.19
CA GLN A 104 2.92 -16.89 -3.31
C GLN A 104 3.97 -17.37 -2.30
N ALA A 105 4.01 -16.77 -1.11
CA ALA A 105 4.86 -17.24 -0.02
C ALA A 105 4.35 -18.59 0.50
N GLU A 106 5.24 -19.56 0.67
CA GLU A 106 4.93 -20.78 1.41
C GLU A 106 4.75 -20.47 2.91
N SER A 107 4.06 -21.33 3.67
CA SER A 107 3.70 -21.02 5.07
C SER A 107 4.91 -20.64 5.95
N GLU A 108 6.05 -21.29 5.75
CA GLU A 108 7.30 -20.97 6.48
C GLU A 108 7.84 -19.61 6.05
N GLN A 109 7.94 -19.37 4.74
CA GLN A 109 8.37 -18.08 4.16
C GLN A 109 7.45 -16.92 4.58
N ASP A 110 6.14 -17.13 4.58
CA ASP A 110 5.14 -16.14 4.97
C ASP A 110 5.32 -15.74 6.44
N THR A 111 5.52 -16.71 7.33
CA THR A 111 5.74 -16.45 8.75
C THR A 111 7.00 -15.60 8.95
N VAL A 112 8.13 -16.03 8.36
CA VAL A 112 9.42 -15.34 8.48
C VAL A 112 9.36 -13.93 7.88
N LEU A 113 8.78 -13.77 6.68
CA LEU A 113 8.68 -12.47 6.03
C LEU A 113 7.74 -11.51 6.77
N ARG A 114 6.65 -12.00 7.37
CA ARG A 114 5.76 -11.16 8.18
C ARG A 114 6.45 -10.65 9.44
N GLU A 115 7.29 -11.47 10.06
CA GLU A 115 8.10 -11.03 11.21
C GLU A 115 9.12 -9.98 10.78
N PHE A 116 9.87 -10.23 9.72
CA PHE A 116 10.79 -9.25 9.14
C PHE A 116 10.10 -7.91 8.81
N LEU A 117 8.96 -7.96 8.11
CA LEU A 117 8.23 -6.74 7.72
C LEU A 117 7.62 -5.99 8.91
N ARG A 118 7.29 -6.69 10.00
CA ARG A 118 6.88 -6.06 11.25
C ARG A 118 8.00 -5.18 11.83
N ASP A 119 9.22 -5.68 11.82
CA ASP A 119 10.39 -4.95 12.33
C ASP A 119 10.79 -3.79 11.39
N GLN A 120 10.57 -3.95 10.08
CA GLN A 120 10.80 -2.87 9.11
C GLN A 120 9.73 -1.77 9.18
N ALA A 121 8.48 -2.10 9.50
CA ALA A 121 7.40 -1.10 9.60
C ALA A 121 7.71 -0.03 10.66
N GLU A 122 8.41 -0.37 11.74
CA GLU A 122 8.84 0.60 12.77
C GLU A 122 9.88 1.61 12.25
N GLN A 123 10.58 1.28 11.17
CA GLN A 123 11.61 2.13 10.55
C GLN A 123 11.05 2.96 9.40
N LEU A 124 9.87 2.59 8.88
CA LEU A 124 9.21 3.25 7.77
C LEU A 124 8.25 4.33 8.29
N ASP A 125 8.62 5.59 8.11
CA ASP A 125 7.80 6.73 8.55
C ASP A 125 6.44 6.78 7.82
N GLY A 126 5.36 6.85 8.58
CA GLY A 126 4.00 6.87 8.05
C GLY A 126 3.46 5.53 7.54
N TYR A 127 4.22 4.43 7.66
CA TYR A 127 3.74 3.09 7.33
C TYR A 127 3.14 2.40 8.56
N SER A 128 2.21 1.49 8.32
CA SER A 128 1.47 0.77 9.35
C SER A 128 1.32 -0.69 8.98
N LEU A 129 1.17 -1.54 10.00
CA LEU A 129 0.90 -2.96 9.80
C LEU A 129 -0.58 -3.18 9.48
N THR A 130 -0.85 -3.97 8.45
CA THR A 130 -2.21 -4.35 8.11
C THR A 130 -2.78 -5.29 9.18
N GLU A 131 -3.93 -4.95 9.76
CA GLU A 131 -4.54 -5.70 10.88
C GLU A 131 -5.08 -7.08 10.47
N ASN A 132 -5.22 -7.35 9.16
CA ASN A 132 -5.92 -8.51 8.62
C ASN A 132 -4.98 -9.60 8.07
N TYR A 133 -4.23 -10.23 8.99
CA TYR A 133 -3.26 -11.30 8.72
C TYR A 133 -3.79 -12.52 7.96
N ALA A 134 -5.10 -12.76 7.98
CA ALA A 134 -5.68 -14.06 7.58
C ALA A 134 -6.03 -14.17 6.07
N SER A 135 -5.95 -13.10 5.28
CA SER A 135 -6.36 -13.15 3.86
C SER A 135 -5.74 -12.11 2.93
N GLY A 136 -5.02 -11.11 3.46
CA GLY A 136 -4.38 -10.07 2.67
C GLY A 136 -2.94 -10.43 2.30
N MET A 137 -2.55 -10.08 1.06
CA MET A 137 -1.15 -10.12 0.63
C MET A 137 -0.34 -9.00 1.29
N SER A 138 -0.98 -7.86 1.55
CA SER A 138 -0.37 -6.69 2.18
C SER A 138 -0.10 -6.92 3.66
N VAL A 139 1.13 -6.61 4.06
CA VAL A 139 1.60 -6.70 5.44
C VAL A 139 1.85 -5.33 6.03
N VAL A 140 2.42 -4.44 5.23
CA VAL A 140 2.74 -3.06 5.61
C VAL A 140 2.16 -2.16 4.54
N GLU A 141 1.49 -1.08 4.96
CA GLU A 141 0.89 -0.11 4.06
C GLU A 141 1.02 1.32 4.58
N ARG A 142 1.11 2.24 3.62
CA ARG A 142 0.99 3.68 3.83
C ARG A 142 -0.01 4.25 2.85
N GLU A 143 -0.83 5.16 3.34
CA GLU A 143 -1.76 5.94 2.55
C GLU A 143 -1.21 7.35 2.37
N LEU A 144 -1.13 7.82 1.14
CA LEU A 144 -0.72 9.18 0.80
C LEU A 144 -1.93 9.92 0.22
N GLU A 145 -2.33 11.02 0.86
CA GLU A 145 -3.36 11.91 0.34
C GLU A 145 -2.85 12.64 -0.91
N VAL A 146 -3.62 12.57 -1.99
CA VAL A 146 -3.32 13.23 -3.27
C VAL A 146 -4.58 13.91 -3.78
N GLY A 147 -4.49 15.22 -3.98
CA GLY A 147 -5.60 15.99 -4.53
C GLY A 147 -5.89 15.61 -5.98
N VAL A 148 -7.18 15.45 -6.31
CA VAL A 148 -7.62 15.27 -7.70
C VAL A 148 -7.16 16.48 -8.53
N GLY A 149 -6.31 16.23 -9.53
CA GLY A 149 -5.72 17.26 -10.38
C GLY A 149 -4.39 17.86 -9.89
N ASP A 150 -3.87 17.44 -8.73
CA ASP A 150 -2.59 17.89 -8.14
C ASP A 150 -1.58 16.72 -8.03
N VAL A 151 -1.60 15.84 -9.03
CA VAL A 151 -0.79 14.61 -9.01
C VAL A 151 0.67 14.92 -9.37
N GLU A 152 1.52 14.95 -8.34
CA GLU A 152 2.97 15.16 -8.49
C GLU A 152 3.70 13.85 -8.77
N ILE A 153 3.87 13.50 -10.05
CA ILE A 153 4.55 12.27 -10.50
C ILE A 153 5.91 12.03 -9.82
N VAL A 154 6.71 13.09 -9.66
CA VAL A 154 8.05 13.00 -9.07
C VAL A 154 7.96 12.62 -7.60
N ALA A 155 7.02 13.21 -6.85
CA ALA A 155 6.81 12.87 -5.45
C ALA A 155 6.32 11.43 -5.30
N LEU A 156 5.37 10.99 -6.14
CA LEU A 156 4.88 9.62 -6.10
C LEU A 156 5.96 8.58 -6.43
N ALA A 157 6.83 8.89 -7.39
CA ALA A 157 7.96 8.05 -7.72
C ALA A 157 9.02 8.04 -6.62
N GLN A 158 9.27 9.17 -5.97
CA GLN A 158 10.21 9.25 -4.86
C GLN A 158 9.73 8.42 -3.67
N GLU A 159 8.45 8.49 -3.32
CA GLU A 159 7.88 7.67 -2.25
C GLU A 159 8.05 6.16 -2.54
N LEU A 160 7.85 5.74 -3.80
CA LEU A 160 8.11 4.36 -4.20
C LEU A 160 9.60 3.99 -4.07
N VAL A 161 10.50 4.90 -4.46
CA VAL A 161 11.95 4.69 -4.37
C VAL A 161 12.38 4.56 -2.92
N ASP A 162 11.91 5.45 -2.05
CA ASP A 162 12.27 5.47 -0.63
C ASP A 162 11.81 4.19 0.08
N LEU A 163 10.57 3.75 -0.18
CA LEU A 163 10.07 2.46 0.31
C LEU A 163 10.98 1.30 -0.10
N VAL A 164 11.32 1.25 -1.38
CA VAL A 164 12.12 0.15 -1.94
C VAL A 164 13.52 0.15 -1.34
N THR A 165 14.23 1.28 -1.34
CA THR A 165 15.62 1.34 -0.90
C THR A 165 15.78 1.02 0.59
N ILE A 166 14.83 1.45 1.43
CA ILE A 166 14.85 1.12 2.87
C ILE A 166 14.68 -0.38 3.08
N VAL A 167 13.67 -0.99 2.46
CA VAL A 167 13.32 -2.39 2.72
C VAL A 167 14.22 -3.36 1.97
N HIS A 168 14.63 -3.04 0.75
CA HIS A 168 15.39 -3.93 -0.12
C HIS A 168 16.76 -4.25 0.48
N SER A 169 17.49 -3.22 0.91
CA SER A 169 18.81 -3.37 1.52
C SER A 169 18.74 -4.28 2.76
N ALA A 170 17.79 -4.03 3.66
CA ALA A 170 17.56 -4.87 4.84
C ALA A 170 17.19 -6.31 4.46
N ALA A 171 16.32 -6.51 3.47
CA ALA A 171 15.89 -7.84 3.04
C ALA A 171 17.06 -8.65 2.44
N VAL A 172 17.91 -8.03 1.61
CA VAL A 172 19.08 -8.69 1.02
C VAL A 172 20.11 -9.07 2.08
N GLU A 173 20.24 -8.29 3.14
CA GLU A 173 21.16 -8.62 4.24
C GLU A 173 20.61 -9.74 5.13
N GLU A 174 19.34 -9.68 5.51
CA GLU A 174 18.68 -10.65 6.39
C GLU A 174 18.57 -12.03 5.73
N PHE A 175 18.23 -12.07 4.45
CA PHE A 175 17.93 -13.32 3.74
C PHE A 175 19.11 -13.88 2.95
N ARG A 176 20.30 -13.31 3.10
CA ARG A 176 21.53 -13.89 2.54
C ARG A 176 21.78 -15.26 3.18
N ASP A 177 21.74 -16.30 2.36
CA ASP A 177 21.93 -17.70 2.77
C ASP A 177 20.84 -18.25 3.72
N HIS A 178 19.65 -17.65 3.74
CA HIS A 178 18.55 -18.12 4.59
C HIS A 178 17.89 -19.38 4.01
N ASP A 179 17.87 -20.49 4.76
CA ASP A 179 17.44 -21.82 4.29
C ASP A 179 16.03 -21.89 3.68
N ALA A 180 15.16 -20.92 4.03
CA ALA A 180 13.80 -20.81 3.49
C ALA A 180 13.70 -20.18 2.09
N PHE A 181 14.79 -19.65 1.50
CA PHE A 181 14.79 -18.88 0.24
C PHE A 181 15.90 -19.31 -0.74
#